data_AF-A0A9E1M2M7-F1
#
_entry.id   AF-A0A9E1M2M7-F1
#
_cell.length_a   1.000
_cell.length_b   1.000
_cell.length_c   1.000
_cell.angle_alpha   90.00
_cell.angle_beta   90.00
_cell.angle_gamma   90.00
#
_symmetry.space_group_name_H-M   'P 1'
#
loop_
_entity.id
_entity.type
_entity.pdbx_description
1 polymer ?
#
loop_
_entity_poly.entity_id
_entity_poly.type
_entity_poly.pdbx_seq_one_letter_code
_entity_poly.pdbx_strand_id
1 'polypeptide(L)'
;MGDPELSISIRCLVDAFVGGDEREDPQFTRFIQLDSMLCILEEWPENRGQIEILKHRYPETYSRLEEFVRRLDSEAADWLRDSMLKDYRRLAKYFDGYYFQRYPERRQEGTRQVWDSDQEGTFRRAEKKVGRNDPCPCGSGKKYKNCCGRKG
;
A
#
# COMPACT_ATOMS: atom_id res chain seq x y z
N MET A 1 20.71 -15.17 6.11
CA MET A 1 20.30 -16.58 6.27
C MET A 1 19.11 -16.54 7.22
N GLY A 2 17.88 -16.65 6.69
CA GLY A 2 16.68 -16.40 7.50
C GLY A 2 16.24 -17.63 8.31
N ASP A 3 15.32 -17.41 9.24
CA ASP A 3 14.82 -18.43 10.17
C ASP A 3 14.14 -19.59 9.41
N PRO A 4 14.62 -20.84 9.55
CA PRO A 4 14.02 -21.99 8.88
C PRO A 4 12.68 -22.42 9.49
N GLU A 5 12.33 -21.94 10.69
CA GLU A 5 11.06 -22.29 11.36
C GLU A 5 9.89 -21.42 10.88
N LEU A 6 10.18 -20.33 10.17
CA LEU A 6 9.16 -19.45 9.59
C LEU A 6 8.80 -19.89 8.17
N SER A 7 7.53 -19.69 7.78
CA SER A 7 7.11 -19.81 6.39
C SER A 7 7.89 -18.81 5.53
N ILE A 8 7.95 -19.07 4.23
CA ILE A 8 8.63 -18.16 3.29
C ILE A 8 8.03 -16.75 3.38
N SER A 9 6.70 -16.65 3.44
CA SER A 9 5.97 -15.37 3.51
C SER A 9 6.27 -14.59 4.81
N ILE A 10 6.28 -15.27 5.96
CA ILE A 10 6.57 -14.63 7.25
C ILE A 10 8.04 -14.26 7.37
N ARG A 11 8.95 -15.11 6.88
CA ARG A 11 10.38 -14.79 6.83
C ARG A 11 10.66 -13.56 5.96
N CYS A 12 10.09 -13.51 4.75
CA CYS A 12 10.21 -12.36 3.86
C CYS A 12 9.66 -11.07 4.51
N LEU A 13 8.57 -11.17 5.27
CA LEU A 13 8.03 -10.06 6.03
C LEU A 13 9.02 -9.56 7.09
N VAL A 14 9.59 -10.47 7.89
CA VAL A 14 10.59 -10.13 8.92
C VAL A 14 11.80 -9.45 8.28
N ASP A 15 12.34 -10.03 7.21
CA ASP A 15 13.49 -9.47 6.49
C ASP A 15 13.17 -8.04 5.97
N ALA A 16 11.95 -7.80 5.49
CA ALA A 16 11.52 -6.48 5.01
C ALA A 16 11.35 -5.42 6.13
N PHE A 17 11.19 -5.83 7.39
CA PHE A 17 11.04 -4.92 8.53
C PHE A 17 12.34 -4.74 9.35
N VAL A 18 13.20 -5.76 9.36
CA VAL A 18 14.44 -5.81 10.15
C VAL A 18 15.68 -5.47 9.29
N GLY A 19 15.66 -5.83 8.01
CA GLY A 19 16.85 -5.85 7.15
C GLY A 19 16.99 -4.70 6.15
N GLY A 20 16.05 -3.74 6.11
CA GLY A 20 16.13 -2.62 5.16
C GLY A 20 17.37 -1.75 5.40
N ASP A 21 18.28 -1.69 4.42
CA ASP A 21 19.31 -0.65 4.36
C ASP A 21 18.60 0.71 4.28
N GLU A 22 19.05 1.71 5.03
CA GLU A 22 18.51 3.09 4.97
C GLU A 22 18.57 3.70 3.56
N ARG A 23 19.29 3.04 2.63
CA ARG A 23 19.42 3.39 1.21
C ARG A 23 18.43 2.70 0.27
N GLU A 24 17.55 1.82 0.75
CA GLU A 24 16.55 1.17 -0.11
C GLU A 24 15.42 2.14 -0.52
N ASP A 25 14.97 2.00 -1.78
CA ASP A 25 13.84 2.76 -2.31
C ASP A 25 12.58 2.50 -1.44
N PRO A 26 11.96 3.55 -0.84
CA PRO A 26 10.77 3.38 -0.02
C PRO A 26 9.61 2.68 -0.76
N GLN A 27 9.53 2.83 -2.08
CA GLN A 27 8.52 2.13 -2.89
C GLN A 27 8.81 0.64 -2.97
N PHE A 28 10.08 0.25 -3.06
CA PHE A 28 10.51 -1.14 -3.07
C PHE A 28 10.27 -1.80 -1.70
N THR A 29 10.65 -1.14 -0.61
CA THR A 29 10.38 -1.66 0.75
C THR A 29 8.88 -1.86 0.98
N ARG A 30 8.06 -0.87 0.60
CA ARG A 30 6.60 -1.00 0.68
C ARG A 30 6.07 -2.11 -0.21
N PHE A 31 6.64 -2.30 -1.40
CA PHE A 31 6.25 -3.37 -2.31
C PHE A 31 6.48 -4.74 -1.68
N ILE A 32 7.67 -5.00 -1.11
CA ILE A 32 8.00 -6.28 -0.46
C ILE A 32 7.14 -6.53 0.78
N GLN A 33 6.84 -5.48 1.56
CA GLN A 33 5.91 -5.59 2.68
C GLN A 33 4.51 -6.03 2.23
N LEU A 34 3.97 -5.38 1.19
CA LEU A 34 2.66 -5.74 0.62
C LEU A 34 2.67 -7.15 0.03
N ASP A 35 3.72 -7.52 -0.70
CA ASP A 35 3.91 -8.85 -1.29
C ASP A 35 3.84 -9.94 -0.21
N SER A 36 4.60 -9.75 0.87
CA SER A 36 4.70 -10.71 1.98
C SER A 36 3.40 -10.79 2.78
N MET A 37 2.80 -9.64 3.12
CA MET A 37 1.54 -9.60 3.86
C MET A 37 0.35 -10.17 3.05
N LEU A 38 0.31 -9.94 1.73
CA LEU A 38 -0.71 -10.55 0.88
C LEU A 38 -0.54 -12.07 0.81
N CYS A 39 0.68 -12.59 0.75
CA CYS A 39 0.91 -14.03 0.87
C CYS A 39 0.40 -14.58 2.21
N ILE A 40 0.67 -13.89 3.32
CA ILE A 40 0.19 -14.30 4.65
C ILE A 40 -1.34 -14.35 4.71
N LEU A 41 -2.03 -13.40 4.06
CA LEU A 41 -3.49 -13.37 3.98
C LEU A 41 -4.10 -14.55 3.18
N GLU A 42 -3.37 -15.10 2.21
CA GLU A 42 -3.81 -16.30 1.46
C GLU A 42 -3.50 -17.60 2.19
N GLU A 43 -2.49 -17.57 3.07
CA GLU A 43 -2.01 -18.70 3.86
C GLU A 43 -2.63 -18.73 5.28
N TRP A 44 -3.60 -17.86 5.54
CA TRP A 44 -4.33 -17.82 6.81
C TRP A 44 -5.56 -18.74 6.72
N PRO A 45 -5.84 -19.60 7.74
CA PRO A 45 -5.23 -19.66 9.07
C PRO A 45 -4.06 -20.65 9.24
N GLU A 46 -3.56 -21.28 8.17
CA GLU A 46 -2.56 -22.34 8.25
C GLU A 46 -1.25 -21.91 8.93
N ASN A 47 -0.84 -20.65 8.72
CA ASN A 47 0.37 -20.09 9.32
C ASN A 47 0.15 -19.45 10.71
N ARG A 48 -1.06 -19.52 11.30
CA ARG A 48 -1.40 -18.88 12.58
C ARG A 48 -0.48 -19.27 13.74
N GLY A 49 0.00 -20.51 13.76
CA GLY A 49 0.95 -20.99 14.77
C GLY A 49 2.29 -20.23 14.79
N GLN A 50 2.67 -19.59 13.68
CA GLN A 50 3.93 -18.85 13.56
C GLN A 50 3.87 -17.47 14.21
N ILE A 51 2.68 -16.98 14.59
CA ILE A 51 2.53 -15.71 15.29
C ILE A 51 3.21 -15.74 16.67
N GLU A 52 3.20 -16.89 17.34
CA GLU A 52 3.90 -17.04 18.63
C GLU A 52 5.42 -17.00 18.47
N ILE A 53 5.94 -17.54 17.36
CA ILE A 53 7.37 -17.42 17.01
C ILE A 53 7.74 -15.95 16.78
N LEU A 54 6.91 -15.22 16.03
CA LEU A 54 7.12 -13.78 15.80
C LEU A 54 7.12 -12.98 17.11
N LYS A 55 6.14 -13.20 17.99
CA LYS A 55 6.04 -12.53 19.29
C LYS A 55 7.30 -12.73 20.14
N HIS A 56 7.79 -13.98 20.20
CA HIS A 56 8.89 -14.34 21.08
C HIS A 56 10.26 -13.97 20.50
N ARG A 57 10.48 -14.21 19.19
CA ARG A 57 11.79 -14.07 18.56
C ARG A 57 12.01 -12.71 17.89
N TYR A 58 10.94 -12.02 17.50
CA TYR A 58 10.98 -10.75 16.77
C TYR A 58 9.98 -9.73 17.35
N PRO A 59 10.04 -9.41 18.65
CA PRO A 59 9.00 -8.63 19.34
C PRO A 59 8.79 -7.22 18.75
N GLU A 60 9.83 -6.55 18.26
CA GLU A 60 9.73 -5.24 17.62
C GLU A 60 9.02 -5.33 16.26
N THR A 61 9.29 -6.41 15.51
CA THR A 61 8.60 -6.68 14.24
C THR A 61 7.14 -7.02 14.51
N TYR A 62 6.87 -7.86 15.50
CA TYR A 62 5.51 -8.18 15.93
C TYR A 62 4.74 -6.92 16.34
N SER A 63 5.35 -6.01 17.11
CA SER A 63 4.71 -4.75 17.51
C SER A 63 4.25 -3.91 16.32
N ARG A 64 5.03 -3.88 15.22
CA ARG A 64 4.62 -3.20 13.98
C ARG A 64 3.50 -3.91 13.23
N LEU A 65 3.40 -5.23 13.41
CA LEU A 65 2.43 -6.10 12.73
C LEU A 65 1.17 -6.37 13.55
N GLU A 66 1.11 -5.96 14.81
CA GLU A 66 0.05 -6.33 15.73
C GLU A 66 -1.35 -6.04 15.17
N GLU A 67 -1.54 -4.86 14.58
CA GLU A 67 -2.81 -4.47 13.97
C GLU A 67 -3.13 -5.28 12.70
N PHE A 68 -2.11 -5.63 11.91
CA PHE A 68 -2.28 -6.51 10.76
C PHE A 68 -2.73 -7.91 11.21
N VAL A 69 -2.04 -8.49 12.19
CA VAL A 69 -2.35 -9.82 12.75
C VAL A 69 -3.75 -9.84 13.35
N ARG A 70 -4.14 -8.81 14.10
CA ARG A 70 -5.49 -8.68 14.66
C ARG A 70 -6.58 -8.73 13.58
N ARG A 71 -6.28 -8.20 12.39
CA ARG A 71 -7.22 -8.15 11.27
C ARG A 71 -7.28 -9.47 10.48
N LEU A 72 -6.25 -10.31 10.52
CA LEU A 72 -6.23 -11.62 9.86
C LEU A 72 -7.34 -12.55 10.39
N ASP A 73 -7.59 -12.52 11.70
CA ASP A 73 -8.64 -13.32 12.35
C ASP A 73 -10.03 -12.67 12.32
N SER A 74 -10.21 -11.56 11.59
CA SER A 74 -11.46 -10.80 11.58
C SER A 74 -12.23 -10.92 10.26
N GLU A 75 -13.53 -10.61 10.30
CA GLU A 75 -14.36 -10.48 9.08
C GLU A 75 -13.84 -9.40 8.12
N ALA A 76 -12.93 -8.52 8.58
CA ALA A 76 -12.30 -7.50 7.75
C ALA A 76 -11.09 -8.01 6.94
N ALA A 77 -10.73 -9.30 7.03
CA ALA A 77 -9.59 -9.88 6.30
C ALA A 77 -9.76 -9.77 4.77
N ASP A 78 -10.97 -9.97 4.25
CA ASP A 78 -11.25 -9.84 2.81
C ASP A 78 -11.08 -8.39 2.34
N TRP A 79 -11.62 -7.44 3.10
CA TRP A 79 -11.45 -6.02 2.81
C TRP A 79 -9.98 -5.58 2.93
N LEU A 80 -9.25 -6.10 3.92
CA LEU A 80 -7.82 -5.87 4.09
C LEU A 80 -7.06 -6.33 2.83
N ARG A 81 -7.33 -7.54 2.35
CA ARG A 81 -6.75 -8.08 1.11
C ARG A 81 -7.02 -7.16 -0.07
N ASP A 82 -8.27 -6.79 -0.30
CA ASP A 82 -8.65 -5.92 -1.42
C ASP A 82 -7.96 -4.55 -1.36
N SER A 83 -7.86 -3.96 -0.17
CA SER A 83 -7.19 -2.69 0.06
C SER A 83 -5.71 -2.78 -0.26
N MET A 84 -5.03 -3.80 0.27
CA MET A 84 -3.61 -4.05 0.03
C MET A 84 -3.32 -4.38 -1.43
N LEU A 85 -4.18 -5.16 -2.08
CA LEU A 85 -4.04 -5.57 -3.47
C LEU A 85 -4.12 -4.37 -4.42
N LYS A 86 -4.92 -3.35 -4.09
CA LYS A 86 -4.95 -2.08 -4.87
C LYS A 86 -3.60 -1.39 -4.88
N ASP A 87 -2.95 -1.27 -3.72
CA ASP A 87 -1.62 -0.64 -3.63
C ASP A 87 -0.54 -1.53 -4.25
N TYR A 88 -0.59 -2.83 -4.00
CA TYR A 88 0.35 -3.79 -4.55
C TYR A 88 0.33 -3.76 -6.09
N ARG A 89 -0.86 -3.71 -6.73
CA ARG A 89 -0.99 -3.57 -8.19
C ARG A 89 -0.38 -2.29 -8.76
N ARG A 90 -0.34 -1.21 -7.99
CA ARG A 90 0.29 0.05 -8.44
C ARG A 90 1.81 -0.11 -8.51
N LEU A 91 2.38 -0.79 -7.51
CA LEU A 91 3.82 -1.01 -7.38
C LEU A 91 4.33 -2.18 -8.24
N ALA A 92 3.51 -3.22 -8.47
CA ALA A 92 3.80 -4.37 -9.32
C ALA A 92 4.00 -4.04 -10.82
N LYS A 93 3.89 -2.75 -11.19
CA LYS A 93 4.27 -2.24 -12.51
C LYS A 93 5.77 -1.98 -12.63
N TYR A 94 6.43 -1.79 -11.50
CA TYR A 94 7.83 -1.40 -11.39
C TYR A 94 8.70 -2.50 -10.78
N PHE A 95 8.08 -3.40 -10.01
CA PHE A 95 8.77 -4.47 -9.30
C PHE A 95 8.08 -5.81 -9.55
N ASP A 96 8.88 -6.87 -9.60
CA ASP A 96 8.41 -8.25 -9.64
C ASP A 96 8.40 -8.84 -8.23
N GLY A 97 7.25 -9.37 -7.82
CA GLY A 97 7.02 -9.90 -6.48
C GLY A 97 6.48 -11.32 -6.50
N TYR A 98 6.61 -12.03 -5.39
CA TYR A 98 6.29 -13.44 -5.27
C TYR A 98 4.78 -13.70 -5.26
N TYR A 99 3.98 -12.78 -4.71
CA TYR A 99 2.54 -12.94 -4.55
C TYR A 99 1.83 -13.27 -5.87
N PHE A 100 2.09 -12.50 -6.94
CA PHE A 100 1.48 -12.75 -8.24
C PHE A 100 2.11 -13.88 -9.04
N GLN A 101 3.29 -14.35 -8.65
CA GLN A 101 3.86 -15.57 -9.22
C GLN A 101 3.15 -16.80 -8.63
N ARG A 102 2.83 -16.76 -7.33
CA ARG A 102 2.16 -17.84 -6.60
C ARG A 102 0.64 -17.85 -6.81
N TYR A 103 0.02 -16.68 -6.88
CA TYR A 103 -1.43 -16.47 -7.02
C TYR A 103 -1.74 -15.67 -8.29
N PRO A 104 -1.52 -16.23 -9.50
CA PRO A 104 -1.68 -15.52 -10.76
C PRO A 104 -3.12 -15.07 -11.04
N GLU A 105 -4.12 -15.80 -10.55
CA GLU A 105 -5.54 -15.45 -10.63
C GLU A 105 -5.87 -14.12 -9.95
N ARG A 106 -5.15 -13.79 -8.86
CA ARG A 106 -5.29 -12.53 -8.12
C ARG A 106 -4.82 -11.32 -8.92
N ARG A 107 -4.12 -11.49 -10.06
CA ARG A 107 -3.77 -10.36 -10.95
C ARG A 107 -5.02 -9.69 -11.54
N GLN A 108 -6.05 -10.48 -11.85
CA GLN A 108 -7.23 -10.02 -12.61
C GLN A 108 -8.44 -9.68 -11.71
N GLU A 109 -8.36 -10.03 -10.42
CA GLU A 109 -9.46 -9.90 -9.48
C GLU A 109 -9.60 -8.46 -8.92
N GLY A 110 -10.06 -7.53 -9.73
CA GLY A 110 -10.43 -6.17 -9.30
C GLY A 110 -11.06 -5.44 -10.48
N THR A 111 -12.37 -5.13 -10.48
CA THR A 111 -13.08 -4.42 -9.41
C THR A 111 -14.51 -4.92 -9.24
N ARG A 112 -14.90 -5.41 -8.05
CA ARG A 112 -16.27 -5.19 -7.59
C ARG A 112 -16.29 -3.73 -7.14
N GLN A 113 -16.80 -2.85 -7.99
CA GLN A 113 -16.99 -1.45 -7.63
C GLN A 113 -18.03 -1.38 -6.52
N VAL A 114 -17.59 -1.38 -5.26
CA VAL A 114 -18.39 -0.82 -4.18
C VAL A 114 -18.01 0.66 -4.13
N TRP A 115 -18.91 1.49 -4.65
CA TRP A 115 -18.92 2.90 -4.34
C TRP A 115 -19.31 3.01 -2.88
N ASP A 116 -18.33 3.11 -1.98
CA ASP A 116 -18.58 3.67 -0.66
C ASP A 116 -17.85 5.01 -0.58
N SER A 117 -18.65 6.05 -0.73
CA SER A 117 -18.27 7.42 -0.40
C SER A 117 -18.23 7.50 1.11
N ASP A 118 -17.03 7.51 1.71
CA ASP A 118 -16.60 8.59 2.60
C ASP A 118 -15.24 8.30 3.26
N GLN A 119 -14.49 9.39 3.45
CA GLN A 119 -13.29 9.54 4.29
C GLN A 119 -11.92 9.13 3.72
N GLU A 120 -11.42 9.97 2.81
CA GLU A 120 -10.27 10.85 3.12
C GLU A 120 -10.23 12.00 2.09
N GLY A 121 -10.60 13.20 2.55
CA GLY A 121 -10.91 14.34 1.71
C GLY A 121 -9.70 14.96 1.02
N THR A 122 -9.61 14.79 -0.30
CA THR A 122 -9.08 15.85 -1.16
C THR A 122 -10.25 16.47 -1.92
N PHE A 123 -10.66 17.68 -1.53
CA PHE A 123 -11.59 18.48 -2.33
C PHE A 123 -10.99 18.68 -3.73
N ARG A 124 -11.45 17.91 -4.71
CA ARG A 124 -11.21 18.22 -6.12
C ARG A 124 -12.11 19.41 -6.46
N ARG A 125 -11.52 20.61 -6.51
CA ARG A 125 -12.22 21.79 -7.04
C ARG A 125 -12.71 21.44 -8.45
N ALA A 126 -14.02 21.55 -8.66
CA ALA A 126 -14.66 21.28 -9.96
C ALA A 126 -14.21 22.27 -11.05
N GLU A 127 -13.62 23.40 -10.65
CA GLU A 127 -13.07 24.39 -11.58
C GLU A 127 -11.67 24.01 -12.04
N LYS A 128 -11.50 24.03 -13.38
CA LYS A 128 -10.21 23.90 -14.04
C LYS A 128 -9.24 24.94 -13.47
N LYS A 129 -8.13 24.49 -12.86
CA LYS A 129 -7.08 25.40 -12.39
C LYS A 129 -6.59 26.25 -13.56
N VAL A 130 -6.88 27.56 -13.52
CA VAL A 130 -6.28 28.54 -14.45
C VAL A 130 -4.77 28.55 -14.25
N GLY A 131 -4.03 28.29 -15.32
CA GLY A 131 -2.57 28.35 -15.30
C GLY A 131 -2.08 29.78 -15.12
N ARG A 132 -0.98 29.97 -14.41
CA ARG A 132 -0.40 31.31 -14.13
C ARG A 132 -0.16 32.15 -15.41
N ASN A 133 0.11 31.51 -16.55
CA ASN A 133 0.37 32.17 -17.83
C ASN A 133 -0.84 32.26 -18.76
N ASP A 134 -1.98 31.67 -18.40
CA ASP A 134 -3.20 31.67 -19.22
C ASP A 134 -3.87 33.06 -19.22
N PRO A 135 -4.72 33.37 -20.22
CA PRO A 135 -5.56 34.56 -20.19
C PRO A 135 -6.39 34.64 -18.91
N CYS A 136 -6.43 35.81 -18.28
CA CYS A 136 -7.13 36.00 -17.02
C CYS A 136 -8.66 35.99 -17.25
N PRO A 137 -9.44 35.19 -16.49
CA PRO A 137 -10.88 35.02 -16.73
C PRO A 137 -11.72 36.27 -16.42
N CYS A 138 -11.14 37.31 -15.82
CA CYS A 138 -11.81 38.60 -15.57
C CYS A 138 -11.97 39.49 -16.82
N GLY A 139 -11.57 39.00 -18.01
CA GLY A 139 -11.73 39.73 -19.27
C GLY A 139 -10.72 40.86 -19.50
N SER A 140 -9.67 40.96 -18.67
CA SER A 140 -8.69 42.05 -18.76
C SER A 140 -7.69 41.96 -19.91
N GLY A 141 -7.68 40.85 -20.66
CA GLY A 141 -6.70 40.57 -21.72
C GLY A 141 -5.27 40.26 -21.23
N LYS A 142 -5.02 40.27 -19.91
CA LYS A 142 -3.70 40.02 -19.30
C LYS A 142 -3.52 38.54 -18.92
N LYS A 143 -2.27 38.08 -18.81
CA LYS A 143 -1.96 36.75 -18.22
C LYS A 143 -2.36 36.73 -16.74
N TYR A 144 -2.88 35.60 -16.23
CA TYR A 144 -3.40 35.47 -14.86
C TYR A 144 -2.40 35.95 -13.79
N LYS A 145 -1.11 35.58 -13.89
CA LYS A 145 -0.05 36.00 -12.95
C LYS A 145 0.16 37.52 -12.84
N ASN A 146 -0.22 38.27 -13.88
CA ASN A 146 -0.06 39.72 -13.97
C ASN A 146 -1.38 40.47 -13.69
N CYS A 147 -2.46 39.76 -13.36
CA CYS A 147 -3.78 40.31 -13.07
C CYS A 147 -4.32 39.73 -11.75
N CYS A 148 -5.37 38.92 -11.77
CA CYS A 148 -6.00 38.37 -10.55
C CYS A 148 -5.08 37.42 -9.75
N GLY A 149 -4.05 36.84 -10.38
CA GLY A 149 -3.06 35.97 -9.75
C GLY A 149 -1.79 36.70 -9.30
N ARG A 150 -1.78 38.03 -9.34
CA ARG A 150 -0.62 38.84 -8.93
C ARG A 150 -0.60 38.91 -7.39
N LYS A 151 0.28 38.12 -6.77
CA LYS A 151 0.62 38.30 -5.36
C LYS A 151 1.52 39.53 -5.27
N GLY A 152 1.08 40.53 -4.49
CA GLY A 152 1.85 41.73 -4.20
C GLY A 152 3.14 41.41 -3.46
#